data_AF-A0A550JCZ3-F1
#
_entry.id   AF-A0A550JCZ3-F1
#
_cell.length_a   1.000
_cell.length_b   1.000
_cell.length_c   1.000
_cell.angle_alpha   90.00
_cell.angle_beta   90.00
_cell.angle_gamma   90.00
#
_symmetry.space_group_name_H-M   'P 1'
#
loop_
_entity.id
_entity.type
_entity.pdbx_description
1 polymer ?
#
loop_
_entity_poly.entity_id
_entity_poly.type
_entity_poly.pdbx_seq_one_letter_code
_entity_poly.pdbx_strand_id
1 'polypeptide(L)'
;MKGFTLSLCTALLLAILASATAALAAIPAEVTLGTARMGEIHFDHKLHQKVGECAVCHHKGVERGGCRDCHGVDTAIPNMKEASHAMCRHCHKRMGAPFGCKDCHVK
;
A
#
# COMPACT_ATOMS: atom_id res chain seq x y z
N MET A 1 1.18 32.49 45.40
CA MET A 1 0.50 31.29 44.89
C MET A 1 -0.13 31.47 43.48
N LYS A 2 0.32 32.41 42.64
CA LYS A 2 -0.24 32.63 41.28
C LYS A 2 0.73 32.28 40.14
N GLY A 3 2.03 32.14 40.42
CA GLY A 3 3.06 31.81 39.43
C GLY A 3 3.26 30.31 39.19
N PHE A 4 2.86 29.46 40.14
CA PHE A 4 3.06 28.01 40.04
C PHE A 4 2.01 27.34 39.12
N THR A 5 0.79 27.88 39.08
CA THR A 5 -0.31 27.41 38.22
C THR A 5 -0.13 27.81 36.75
N LEU A 6 0.51 28.95 36.46
CA LEU A 6 0.75 29.38 35.08
C LEU A 6 1.85 28.57 34.40
N SER A 7 2.90 28.19 35.15
CA SER A 7 4.02 27.40 34.62
C SER A 7 3.67 25.94 34.35
N LEU A 8 2.70 25.39 35.08
CA LEU A 8 2.25 24.00 34.90
C LEU A 8 1.37 23.82 33.65
N CYS A 9 0.55 24.83 33.31
CA CYS A 9 -0.26 24.81 32.08
C CYS A 9 0.58 24.92 30.81
N THR A 10 1.66 25.70 30.81
CA THR A 10 2.56 25.84 29.65
C THR A 10 3.39 24.57 29.42
N ALA A 11 3.86 23.92 30.50
CA ALA A 11 4.56 22.64 30.40
C ALA A 11 3.65 21.51 29.89
N LEU A 12 2.37 21.53 30.27
CA LEU A 12 1.38 20.55 29.79
C LEU A 12 1.03 20.78 28.31
N LEU A 13 0.92 22.04 27.84
CA LEU A 13 0.70 22.37 26.43
C LEU A 13 1.89 21.99 25.53
N LEU A 14 3.13 22.12 26.02
CA LEU A 14 4.35 21.68 25.31
C LEU A 14 4.48 20.15 25.25
N ALA A 15 3.97 19.42 26.25
CA ALA A 15 3.96 17.96 26.25
C ALA A 15 2.93 17.36 25.28
N ILE A 16 1.85 18.08 24.96
CA ILE A 16 0.81 17.63 24.02
C ILE A 16 1.24 17.82 22.55
N LEU A 17 2.14 18.77 22.25
CA LEU A 17 2.68 18.95 20.90
C LEU A 17 3.74 17.88 20.50
N ALA A 18 4.30 17.15 21.46
CA ALA A 18 5.36 16.18 21.22
C ALA A 18 4.87 14.76 20.85
N SER A 19 3.57 14.49 20.93
CA SER A 19 2.99 13.17 20.61
C SER A 19 2.46 13.05 19.17
N ALA A 20 2.57 14.11 18.37
CA ALA A 20 2.07 14.16 17.00
C ALA A 20 3.12 13.81 15.92
N THR A 21 4.15 13.03 16.25
CA THR A 21 4.89 12.29 15.22
C THR A 21 4.03 11.12 14.76
N ALA A 22 2.95 11.45 14.04
CA ALA A 22 2.22 10.48 13.24
C ALA A 22 3.27 9.71 12.44
N ALA A 23 3.33 8.40 12.67
CA ALA A 23 4.13 7.49 11.87
C ALA A 23 3.75 7.75 10.41
N LEU A 24 4.64 8.41 9.67
CA LEU A 24 4.54 8.45 8.22
C LEU A 24 4.67 6.99 7.81
N ALA A 25 3.55 6.35 7.47
CA ALA A 25 3.56 5.03 6.89
C ALA A 25 4.42 5.13 5.63
N ALA A 26 5.67 4.69 5.74
CA ALA A 26 6.61 4.75 4.64
C ALA A 26 6.06 3.85 3.53
N ILE A 27 5.76 4.45 2.37
CA ILE A 27 5.32 3.68 1.22
C ILE A 27 6.52 2.87 0.75
N PRO A 28 6.44 1.54 0.69
CA PRO A 28 7.54 0.73 0.20
C PRO A 28 7.80 1.07 -1.26
N ALA A 29 9.04 1.44 -1.59
CA ALA A 29 9.41 1.81 -2.95
C ALA A 29 9.15 0.66 -3.94
N GLU A 30 9.54 -0.55 -3.55
CA GLU A 30 9.29 -1.79 -4.29
C GLU A 30 8.73 -2.85 -3.34
N VAL A 31 7.84 -3.69 -3.84
CA VAL A 31 7.39 -4.91 -3.16
C VAL A 31 7.51 -6.11 -4.08
N THR A 32 7.94 -7.24 -3.52
CA THR A 32 8.01 -8.49 -4.25
C THR A 32 6.73 -9.29 -4.04
N LEU A 33 6.01 -9.56 -5.12
CA LEU A 33 4.83 -10.41 -5.11
C LEU A 33 5.22 -11.83 -5.53
N GLY A 34 5.32 -12.71 -4.54
CA GLY A 34 5.57 -14.13 -4.78
C GLY A 34 4.45 -14.77 -5.59
N THR A 35 4.81 -15.68 -6.49
CA THR A 35 3.85 -16.44 -7.32
C THR A 35 4.08 -17.92 -7.17
N ALA A 36 3.03 -18.72 -7.37
CA ALA A 36 3.10 -20.16 -7.12
C ALA A 36 3.96 -20.92 -8.14
N ARG A 37 4.19 -20.37 -9.35
CA ARG A 37 4.73 -21.16 -10.48
C ARG A 37 5.63 -20.42 -11.48
N MET A 38 5.56 -19.09 -11.57
CA MET A 38 6.14 -18.36 -12.71
C MET A 38 7.34 -17.46 -12.34
N GLY A 39 7.80 -17.51 -11.10
CA GLY A 39 8.81 -16.58 -10.57
C GLY A 39 8.18 -15.41 -9.83
N GLU A 40 8.99 -14.48 -9.37
CA GLU A 40 8.53 -13.33 -8.58
C GLU A 40 8.15 -12.16 -9.49
N ILE A 41 7.30 -11.27 -8.98
CA ILE A 41 6.95 -10.01 -9.64
C ILE A 41 7.44 -8.87 -8.76
N HIS A 42 8.28 -8.00 -9.31
CA HIS A 42 8.74 -6.79 -8.63
C HIS A 42 7.78 -5.64 -8.96
N PHE A 43 7.10 -5.11 -7.96
CA PHE A 43 6.14 -4.03 -8.10
C PHE A 43 6.68 -2.74 -7.52
N ASP A 44 6.91 -1.74 -8.37
CA ASP A 44 7.41 -0.41 -8.00
C ASP A 44 6.23 0.55 -7.72
N HIS A 45 6.02 0.94 -6.45
CA HIS A 45 4.98 1.91 -6.09
C HIS A 45 5.26 3.30 -6.65
N LYS A 46 6.52 3.73 -6.68
CA LYS A 46 6.91 5.06 -7.17
C LYS A 46 6.59 5.23 -8.65
N LEU A 47 6.71 4.16 -9.44
CA LEU A 47 6.32 4.16 -10.85
C LEU A 47 4.79 4.16 -11.00
N HIS A 48 4.09 3.32 -10.26
CA HIS A 48 2.63 3.18 -10.39
C HIS A 48 1.84 4.37 -9.83
N GLN A 49 2.36 5.08 -8.84
CA GLN A 49 1.74 6.32 -8.31
C GLN A 49 1.75 7.48 -9.30
N LYS A 50 2.56 7.42 -10.37
CA LYS A 50 2.53 8.41 -11.45
C LYS A 50 1.32 8.24 -12.37
N VAL A 51 0.66 7.08 -12.32
CA VAL A 51 -0.43 6.71 -13.24
C VAL A 51 -1.73 6.33 -12.53
N GLY A 52 -1.72 6.16 -11.20
CA GLY A 52 -2.90 5.81 -10.43
C GLY A 52 -2.79 6.18 -8.94
N GLU A 53 -3.95 6.38 -8.32
CA GLU A 53 -4.08 6.66 -6.89
C GLU A 53 -3.99 5.36 -6.07
N CYS A 54 -3.68 5.50 -4.76
CA CYS A 54 -3.56 4.36 -3.85
C CYS A 54 -4.81 3.45 -3.89
N ALA A 55 -6.00 4.06 -3.95
CA ALA A 55 -7.29 3.37 -3.96
C ALA A 55 -7.55 2.55 -5.23
N VAL A 56 -6.79 2.76 -6.31
CA VAL A 56 -6.91 1.94 -7.54
C VAL A 56 -6.48 0.51 -7.26
N CYS A 57 -5.41 0.31 -6.49
CA CYS A 57 -4.91 -1.01 -6.11
C CYS A 57 -5.40 -1.41 -4.71
N HIS A 58 -5.29 -0.51 -3.74
CA HIS A 58 -5.86 -0.67 -2.40
C HIS A 58 -7.34 -0.27 -2.41
N HIS A 59 -8.13 -0.99 -3.20
CA HIS A 59 -9.56 -0.73 -3.41
C HIS A 59 -10.43 -0.92 -2.15
N LYS A 60 -9.83 -1.38 -1.06
CA LYS A 60 -10.43 -1.45 0.27
C LYS A 60 -9.76 -0.54 1.30
N GLY A 61 -8.79 0.28 0.90
CA GLY A 61 -7.95 1.10 1.77
C GLY A 61 -6.58 0.48 2.04
N VAL A 62 -5.56 1.32 2.20
CA VAL A 62 -4.16 0.89 2.43
C VAL A 62 -3.99 0.28 3.82
N GLU A 63 -4.79 0.74 4.77
CA GLU A 63 -4.87 0.28 6.15
C GLU A 63 -5.44 -1.14 6.30
N ARG A 64 -6.03 -1.70 5.24
CA ARG A 64 -6.53 -3.09 5.22
C ARG A 64 -5.45 -4.12 4.96
N GLY A 65 -4.21 -3.69 4.73
CA GLY A 65 -3.07 -4.58 4.50
C GLY A 65 -2.85 -4.91 3.02
N GLY A 66 -2.16 -6.03 2.80
CA GLY A 66 -1.78 -6.50 1.47
C GLY A 66 -2.89 -7.29 0.78
N CYS A 67 -2.78 -7.46 -0.54
CA CYS A 67 -3.80 -8.15 -1.34
C CYS A 67 -4.13 -9.56 -0.82
N ARG A 68 -3.10 -10.26 -0.31
CA ARG A 68 -3.19 -11.65 0.17
C ARG A 68 -3.87 -11.80 1.53
N ASP A 69 -4.14 -10.71 2.23
CA ASP A 69 -4.91 -10.74 3.49
C ASP A 69 -6.39 -11.07 3.22
N CYS A 70 -6.84 -10.94 1.97
CA CYS A 70 -8.18 -11.35 1.53
C CYS A 70 -8.12 -12.30 0.32
N HIS A 71 -7.39 -11.96 -0.74
CA HIS A 71 -7.37 -12.73 -1.99
C HIS A 71 -6.61 -14.05 -1.86
N GLY A 72 -7.37 -15.15 -1.78
CA GLY A 72 -6.85 -16.49 -1.48
C GLY A 72 -7.10 -16.95 -0.05
N VAL A 73 -7.74 -16.12 0.77
CA VAL A 73 -8.25 -16.46 2.11
C VAL A 73 -9.77 -16.56 2.08
N ASP A 74 -10.44 -15.51 1.60
CA ASP A 74 -11.89 -15.48 1.39
C ASP A 74 -12.22 -16.10 0.03
N THR A 75 -13.03 -17.16 0.04
CA THR A 75 -13.45 -17.91 -1.15
C THR A 75 -14.63 -17.28 -1.88
N ALA A 76 -15.29 -16.28 -1.28
CA ALA A 76 -16.37 -15.53 -1.93
C ALA A 76 -15.86 -14.44 -2.89
N ILE A 77 -14.55 -14.16 -2.90
CA ILE A 77 -13.92 -13.18 -3.78
C ILE A 77 -12.89 -13.85 -4.71
N PRO A 78 -12.50 -13.21 -5.82
CA PRO A 78 -11.48 -13.76 -6.71
C PRO A 78 -10.20 -14.09 -5.97
N ASN A 79 -9.55 -15.20 -6.32
CA ASN A 79 -8.25 -15.51 -5.73
C ASN A 79 -7.16 -14.54 -6.25
N MET A 80 -5.97 -14.57 -5.63
CA MET A 80 -4.88 -13.63 -5.98
C MET A 80 -4.48 -13.70 -7.45
N LYS A 81 -4.54 -14.89 -8.08
CA LYS A 81 -4.24 -15.05 -9.50
C LYS A 81 -5.28 -14.30 -10.34
N GLU A 82 -6.56 -14.52 -10.10
CA GLU A 82 -7.63 -13.86 -10.85
C GLU A 82 -7.64 -12.34 -10.62
N ALA A 83 -7.56 -11.90 -9.37
CA ALA A 83 -7.55 -10.49 -9.01
C ALA A 83 -6.40 -9.72 -9.68
N SER A 84 -5.19 -10.26 -9.63
CA SER A 84 -4.01 -9.61 -10.21
C SER A 84 -4.06 -9.54 -11.74
N HIS A 85 -4.53 -10.59 -12.41
CA HIS A 85 -4.68 -10.55 -13.87
C HIS A 85 -5.86 -9.65 -14.29
N ALA A 86 -6.91 -9.55 -13.49
CA ALA A 86 -8.02 -8.63 -13.77
C ALA A 86 -7.60 -7.17 -13.56
N MET A 87 -6.79 -6.87 -12.54
CA MET A 87 -6.39 -5.51 -12.22
C MET A 87 -5.16 -5.08 -13.02
N CYS A 88 -4.01 -5.74 -12.81
CA CYS A 88 -2.73 -5.32 -13.36
C CYS A 88 -2.73 -5.43 -14.89
N ARG A 89 -3.07 -6.62 -15.41
CA ARG A 89 -2.98 -6.90 -16.85
C ARG A 89 -3.98 -6.08 -17.66
N HIS A 90 -5.21 -5.89 -17.18
CA HIS A 90 -6.17 -5.06 -17.90
C HIS A 90 -5.81 -3.58 -17.85
N CYS A 91 -5.32 -3.07 -16.71
CA CYS A 91 -4.81 -1.71 -16.65
C CYS A 91 -3.68 -1.51 -17.65
N HIS A 92 -2.69 -2.41 -17.65
CA HIS A 92 -1.57 -2.34 -18.58
C HIS A 92 -2.01 -2.43 -20.04
N LYS A 93 -2.93 -3.34 -20.37
CA LYS A 93 -3.50 -3.45 -21.72
C LYS A 93 -4.17 -2.15 -22.17
N ARG A 94 -4.92 -1.46 -21.29
CA ARG A 94 -5.56 -0.18 -21.63
C ARG A 94 -4.56 0.95 -21.82
N MET A 95 -3.48 0.95 -21.04
CA MET A 95 -2.47 1.99 -21.04
C MET A 95 -1.35 1.76 -22.06
N GLY A 96 -1.35 0.63 -22.77
CA GLY A 96 -0.24 0.23 -23.64
C GLY A 96 1.05 -0.11 -22.86
N ALA A 97 0.94 -0.47 -21.58
CA ALA A 97 2.06 -0.90 -20.74
C ALA A 97 2.27 -2.43 -20.84
N PRO A 98 3.40 -2.98 -20.36
CA PRO A 98 3.73 -4.41 -20.53
C PRO A 98 2.67 -5.35 -19.93
N PHE A 99 2.12 -6.29 -20.70
CA PHE A 99 1.00 -7.15 -20.25
C PHE A 99 1.16 -8.62 -20.63
N GLY A 100 2.31 -8.99 -21.21
CA GLY A 100 2.71 -10.35 -21.49
C GLY A 100 3.11 -11.09 -20.21
N CYS A 101 3.03 -12.43 -20.24
CA CYS A 101 3.27 -13.24 -19.05
C CYS A 101 4.66 -13.01 -18.45
N LYS A 102 5.69 -12.91 -19.30
CA LYS A 102 7.09 -12.71 -18.88
C LYS A 102 7.45 -11.25 -18.63
N ASP A 103 6.55 -10.32 -18.94
CA ASP A 103 6.79 -8.90 -18.68
C ASP A 103 6.67 -8.58 -17.19
N CYS A 104 5.91 -9.41 -16.45
CA CYS A 104 5.76 -9.30 -14.99
C CYS A 104 6.42 -10.46 -14.25
N HIS A 105 6.32 -11.69 -14.76
CA HIS A 105 6.89 -12.87 -14.11
C HIS A 105 8.35 -13.08 -14.50
N VAL A 106 9.25 -12.67 -13.61
CA VAL A 106 10.70 -12.82 -13.76
C VAL A 106 11.16 -14.03 -12.95
N LYS A 107 11.97 -14.90 -13.56
CA LYS A 107 12.55 -16.09 -12.93
C LYS A 107 13.96 -15.83 -12.43
#